data_AF-A0A534USL2-F1
#
_entry.id   AF-A0A534USL2-F1
#
_cell.length_a   1.000
_cell.length_b   1.000
_cell.length_c   1.000
_cell.angle_alpha   90.00
_cell.angle_beta   90.00
_cell.angle_gamma   90.00
#
_symmetry.space_group_name_H-M   'P 1'
#
loop_
_entity.id
_entity.type
_entity.pdbx_description
1 polymer ?
#
loop_
_entity_poly.entity_id
_entity_poly.type
_entity_poly.pdbx_seq_one_letter_code
_entity_poly.pdbx_strand_id
1 'polypeptide(L)' 'SRAGTIEVPVEVTPAMMRGVASVPHGWGHDAPGTRMAVAAAHAGVNCNLLADEDALDPLSGNAILNGTPITVEPAH' A
#
# COMPACT_ATOMS: atom_id res chain seq x y z
N SER A 1 5.90 6.01 -4.13
CA SER A 1 7.18 5.33 -3.82
C SER A 1 7.95 5.14 -5.12
N ARG A 2 9.08 4.40 -5.12
CA ARG A 2 9.75 4.00 -6.36
C ARG A 2 8.85 3.17 -7.29
N ALA A 3 8.02 2.30 -6.70
CA ALA A 3 7.23 1.32 -7.44
C ALA A 3 5.90 1.87 -8.00
N GLY A 4 5.29 2.83 -7.31
CA GLY A 4 4.01 3.38 -7.72
C GLY A 4 3.46 4.42 -6.75
N THR A 5 2.21 4.81 -6.99
CA THR A 5 1.49 5.83 -6.21
C THR A 5 0.08 5.32 -5.90
N ILE A 6 -0.46 5.73 -4.77
CA ILE A 6 -1.85 5.49 -4.37
C ILE A 6 -2.47 6.79 -3.86
N GLU A 7 -3.76 6.96 -4.04
CA GLU A 7 -4.54 8.05 -3.45
C GLU A 7 -5.44 7.48 -2.35
N VAL A 8 -5.37 8.07 -1.16
CA VAL A 8 -6.12 7.60 0.02
C VAL A 8 -6.64 8.78 0.83
N PRO A 9 -7.79 8.63 1.52
CA PRO A 9 -8.17 9.58 2.56
C PRO A 9 -7.13 9.53 3.70
N VAL A 10 -6.75 10.71 4.19
CA VAL A 10 -5.77 10.85 5.28
C VAL A 10 -6.49 11.09 6.60
N GLU A 11 -6.14 10.30 7.60
CA GLU A 11 -6.46 10.55 9.01
C GLU A 11 -5.19 10.97 9.76
N VAL A 12 -5.22 12.14 10.41
CA VAL A 12 -4.12 12.60 11.26
C VAL A 12 -4.45 12.28 12.71
N THR A 13 -3.60 11.46 13.34
CA THR A 13 -3.82 10.98 14.72
C THR A 13 -2.53 11.03 15.53
N PRO A 14 -2.59 11.39 16.83
CA PRO A 14 -1.41 11.37 17.72
C PRO A 14 -0.93 9.95 18.04
N ALA A 15 -1.70 8.91 17.71
CA ALA A 15 -1.26 7.52 17.84
C ALA A 15 -0.16 7.15 16.84
N MET A 16 0.04 7.95 15.79
CA MET A 16 1.05 7.70 14.77
C MET A 16 2.39 8.33 15.14
N MET A 17 3.48 7.56 14.97
CA MET A 17 4.83 8.10 15.11
C MET A 17 5.12 9.13 14.01
N ARG A 18 5.91 10.16 14.36
CA ARG A 18 6.33 11.18 13.40
C ARG A 18 7.10 10.53 12.24
N GLY A 19 6.73 10.87 11.01
CA GLY A 19 7.37 10.36 9.80
C GLY A 19 6.89 8.97 9.36
N VAL A 20 5.88 8.41 10.04
CA VAL A 20 5.27 7.13 9.69
C VAL A 20 3.86 7.37 9.17
N ALA A 21 3.50 6.65 8.10
CA ALA A 21 2.12 6.47 7.67
C ALA A 21 1.77 4.99 7.81
N SER A 22 0.51 4.71 8.13
CA SER A 22 -0.03 3.35 8.13
C SER A 22 -1.19 3.28 7.15
N VAL A 23 -1.18 2.27 6.29
CA VAL A 23 -2.23 2.00 5.31
C VAL A 23 -2.72 0.57 5.53
N PRO A 24 -4.03 0.34 5.73
CA PRO A 24 -4.56 -1.01 5.86
C PRO A 24 -4.28 -1.85 4.61
N HIS A 25 -3.73 -3.05 4.80
CA HIS A 25 -3.59 -4.05 3.73
C HIS A 25 -4.92 -4.76 3.41
N GLY A 26 -4.92 -5.53 2.31
CA GLY A 26 -6.01 -6.45 1.96
C GLY A 26 -6.99 -5.96 0.88
N TRP A 27 -6.65 -4.89 0.17
CA TRP A 27 -7.47 -4.24 -0.85
C TRP A 27 -6.97 -4.49 -2.29
N GLY A 28 -7.73 -4.05 -3.30
CA GLY A 28 -7.39 -4.19 -4.74
C GLY A 28 -8.15 -5.28 -5.50
N HIS A 29 -9.31 -5.72 -4.99
CA HIS A 29 -10.07 -6.83 -5.56
C HIS A 29 -10.90 -6.47 -6.80
N ASP A 30 -10.86 -5.21 -7.23
CA ASP A 30 -11.37 -4.72 -8.51
C ASP A 30 -10.39 -4.96 -9.68
N ALA A 31 -9.18 -5.46 -9.39
CA ALA A 31 -8.19 -5.75 -10.41
C ALA A 31 -8.72 -6.70 -11.50
N PRO A 32 -8.37 -6.47 -12.79
CA PRO A 32 -8.83 -7.30 -13.89
C PRO A 32 -8.57 -8.79 -13.68
N GLY A 33 -9.59 -9.62 -13.95
CA GLY A 33 -9.50 -11.08 -13.81
C GLY A 33 -9.84 -11.60 -12.40
N THR A 34 -10.02 -10.73 -11.41
CA THR A 34 -10.46 -11.12 -10.07
C THR A 34 -11.91 -11.62 -10.09
N ARG A 35 -12.19 -12.75 -9.43
CA ARG A 35 -13.53 -13.37 -9.34
C ARG A 35 -14.13 -13.27 -7.94
N MET A 36 -14.01 -12.10 -7.32
CA MET A 36 -14.44 -11.84 -5.94
C MET A 36 -15.45 -10.69 -5.90
N ALA A 37 -16.66 -10.91 -6.44
CA ALA A 37 -17.64 -9.86 -6.68
C ALA A 37 -17.94 -8.96 -5.45
N VAL A 38 -18.07 -9.56 -4.26
CA VAL A 38 -18.32 -8.81 -3.02
C VAL A 38 -17.12 -7.95 -2.64
N ALA A 39 -15.90 -8.48 -2.70
CA ALA A 39 -14.70 -7.73 -2.36
C ALA A 39 -14.39 -6.64 -3.41
N ALA A 40 -14.64 -6.92 -4.68
CA ALA A 40 -14.50 -5.95 -5.77
C ALA A 40 -15.45 -4.75 -5.62
N ALA A 41 -16.67 -4.96 -5.11
CA ALA A 41 -17.61 -3.88 -4.80
C ALA A 41 -17.12 -2.98 -3.64
N HIS A 42 -16.16 -3.44 -2.85
CA HIS A 42 -15.54 -2.73 -1.74
C HIS A 42 -14.02 -2.77 -1.89
N ALA A 43 -13.50 -2.40 -3.06
CA ALA A 43 -12.11 -2.71 -3.40
C ALA A 43 -11.06 -2.03 -2.52
N GLY A 44 -11.38 -0.89 -1.90
CA GLY A 44 -10.44 -0.09 -1.11
C GLY A 44 -9.24 0.38 -1.94
N VAL A 45 -8.11 0.66 -1.29
CA VAL A 45 -6.88 1.09 -1.96
C VAL A 45 -5.75 0.12 -1.68
N ASN A 46 -5.16 -0.42 -2.74
CA ASN A 46 -4.13 -1.45 -2.65
C ASN A 46 -2.75 -0.85 -2.31
N CYS A 47 -2.32 -0.96 -1.05
CA CYS A 47 -1.01 -0.49 -0.61
C CYS A 47 0.16 -1.25 -1.25
N ASN A 48 -0.05 -2.46 -1.78
CA ASN A 48 1.03 -3.23 -2.42
C ASN A 48 1.54 -2.58 -3.70
N LEU A 49 0.79 -1.65 -4.29
CA LEU A 49 1.26 -0.82 -5.41
C LEU A 49 2.46 0.08 -5.04
N LEU A 50 2.70 0.28 -3.74
CA LEU A 50 3.87 1.00 -3.25
C LEU A 50 5.07 0.07 -3.01
N ALA A 51 4.85 -1.24 -2.91
CA ALA A 51 5.89 -2.21 -2.60
C ALA A 51 6.85 -2.38 -3.77
N ASP A 52 8.13 -2.34 -3.45
CA ASP A 52 9.23 -2.49 -4.40
C ASP A 52 9.48 -3.97 -4.68
N GLU A 53 9.31 -4.39 -5.94
CA GLU A 53 9.47 -5.78 -6.38
C GLU A 53 10.92 -6.31 -6.29
N ASP A 54 11.91 -5.43 -6.24
CA ASP A 54 13.32 -5.78 -6.09
C ASP A 54 13.78 -5.74 -4.62
N ALA A 55 12.94 -5.27 -3.70
CA ALA A 55 13.26 -5.15 -2.28
C ALA A 55 13.14 -6.50 -1.56
N LEU A 56 14.23 -7.26 -1.55
CA LEU A 56 14.34 -8.58 -0.93
C LEU A 56 15.43 -8.59 0.15
N ASP A 57 15.20 -9.37 1.20
CA ASP A 57 16.28 -9.78 2.10
C ASP A 57 17.23 -10.75 1.36
N PRO A 58 18.52 -10.42 1.20
CA PRO A 58 19.41 -11.15 0.30
C PRO A 58 19.73 -12.58 0.77
N LEU A 59 19.55 -12.89 2.05
CA LEU A 59 19.86 -14.21 2.60
C LEU A 59 18.67 -15.16 2.52
N SER A 60 17.49 -14.70 2.88
CA SER A 60 16.27 -15.52 2.90
C SER A 60 15.46 -15.47 1.61
N GLY A 61 15.66 -14.43 0.78
CA GLY A 61 14.81 -14.13 -0.37
C GLY A 61 13.43 -13.59 0.02
N ASN A 62 13.22 -13.21 1.28
CA ASN A 62 11.93 -12.71 1.75
C ASN A 62 11.65 -11.29 1.24
N ALA A 63 10.43 -11.05 0.77
CA ALA A 63 10.01 -9.72 0.31
C ALA A 63 9.87 -8.72 1.46
N ILE A 64 10.35 -7.50 1.24
CA ILE A 64 10.22 -6.39 2.18
C ILE A 64 8.94 -5.62 1.83
N LEU A 65 7.85 -5.93 2.55
CA LEU A 65 6.52 -5.34 2.32
C LEU A 65 6.17 -4.21 3.30
N ASN A 66 7.04 -3.94 4.27
CA ASN A 66 6.86 -2.91 5.29
C ASN A 66 8.06 -1.96 5.31
N GLY A 67 7.86 -0.74 5.79
CA GLY A 67 8.92 0.26 5.88
C GLY A 67 9.33 0.85 4.52
N THR A 68 8.50 0.67 3.49
CA THR A 68 8.70 1.28 2.18
C THR A 68 8.82 2.79 2.30
N PRO A 69 9.93 3.41 1.83
CA PRO A 69 10.05 4.85 1.78
C PRO A 69 8.98 5.46 0.86
N ILE A 70 8.24 6.44 1.38
CA ILE A 70 7.20 7.15 0.64
C ILE A 70 7.36 8.66 0.77
N THR A 71 6.74 9.37 -0.17
CA THR A 71 6.48 10.81 -0.09
C THR A 71 4.98 11.00 -0.11
N VAL A 72 4.48 12.00 0.61
CA VAL A 72 3.04 12.31 0.71
C VAL A 72 2.83 13.72 0.20
N GLU A 73 1.82 13.88 -0.63
CA GLU A 73 1.37 15.15 -1.18
C GLU A 73 -0.17 15.18 -1.24
N PRO A 74 -0.81 16.36 -1.32
CA PRO A 74 -2.24 16.45 -1.55
C PRO A 74 -2.65 15.77 -2.86
N ALA A 75 -3.71 14.97 -2.83
CA ALA A 75 -4.29 14.37 -4.03
C ALA A 75 -4.95 15.46 -4.91
N HIS A 76 -5.05 15.19 -6.21
CA HIS A 76 -5.59 16.12 -7.21
C HIS A 76 -7.13 16.24 -7.18
#